data_AF-A0A523NXQ3-F1
#
_entry.id   AF-A0A523NXQ3-F1
#
_cell.length_a   1.000
_cell.length_b   1.000
_cell.length_c   1.000
_cell.angle_alpha   90.00
_cell.angle_beta   90.00
_cell.angle_gamma   90.00
#
_symmetry.space_group_name_H-M   'P 1'
#
loop_
_entity.id
_entity.type
_entity.pdbx_description
1 polymer ?
#
loop_
_entity_poly.entity_id
_entity_poly.type
_entity_poly.pdbx_seq_one_letter_code
_entity_poly.pdbx_strand_id
1 'polypeptide(L)'
;MTIHTQADSPLVDLIANNVDHLINLDISGYGVIAALYQAARALHDRPLTLLAAQRLRDRLQGGGTFFVTSGWIMPGTFPYGETDGPIGAATLGRALGIAFNARMIILTEERMLDCTVAACRAAGISVLTEADLKIAPRPPHPQFLHCVIIPFPIDDDDAVIESERLFETYEPKALVAIEKNGPNHKGQYAMVDGSDNSD
;
A
#
# COMPACT_ATOMS: atom_id res chain seq x y z
N MET A 1 2.50 8.43 -37.72
CA MET A 1 1.26 8.29 -36.93
C MET A 1 1.70 8.18 -35.48
N THR A 2 1.78 9.32 -34.80
CA THR A 2 2.31 9.42 -33.44
C THR A 2 1.24 8.89 -32.50
N ILE A 3 1.54 7.81 -31.78
CA ILE A 3 0.66 7.29 -30.74
C ILE A 3 0.73 8.31 -29.61
N HIS A 4 -0.26 9.20 -29.52
CA HIS A 4 -0.45 10.00 -28.31
C HIS A 4 -0.72 9.01 -27.18
N THR A 5 0.26 8.84 -26.29
CA THR A 5 0.05 8.16 -25.02
C THR A 5 -1.10 8.86 -24.31
N GLN A 6 -2.18 8.12 -24.06
CA GLN A 6 -3.44 8.55 -23.44
C GLN A 6 -3.27 9.14 -22.01
N ALA A 7 -2.02 9.31 -21.54
CA ALA A 7 -1.62 9.72 -20.20
C ALA A 7 -1.63 11.25 -19.98
N ASP A 8 -1.71 12.06 -21.05
CA ASP A 8 -1.71 13.53 -20.99
C ASP A 8 -3.04 14.12 -21.47
N SER A 9 -4.15 13.65 -20.88
CA SER A 9 -5.48 14.20 -21.16
C SER A 9 -5.84 15.21 -20.08
N PRO A 10 -6.18 16.47 -20.44
CA PRO A 10 -6.68 17.47 -19.47
C PRO A 10 -7.86 16.98 -18.64
N LEU A 11 -8.67 16.05 -19.20
CA LEU A 11 -9.77 15.43 -18.47
C LEU A 11 -9.28 14.46 -17.37
N VAL A 12 -8.21 13.70 -17.62
CA VAL A 12 -7.65 12.77 -16.63
C VAL A 12 -7.03 13.55 -15.47
N ASP A 13 -6.32 14.64 -15.76
CA ASP A 13 -5.80 15.53 -14.72
C ASP A 13 -6.91 16.16 -13.88
N LEU A 14 -8.00 16.61 -14.51
CA LEU A 14 -9.17 17.15 -13.82
C LEU A 14 -9.82 16.11 -12.90
N ILE A 15 -10.04 14.88 -13.40
CA ILE A 15 -10.61 13.80 -12.60
C ILE A 15 -9.72 13.50 -11.40
N ALA A 16 -8.40 13.39 -11.61
CA ALA A 16 -7.47 13.10 -10.53
C ALA A 16 -7.37 14.24 -9.51
N ASN A 17 -7.43 15.51 -9.94
CA ASN A 17 -7.53 16.64 -9.02
C ASN A 17 -8.78 16.55 -8.13
N ASN A 18 -9.92 16.17 -8.71
CA ASN A 18 -11.15 15.99 -7.94
C ASN A 18 -11.04 14.82 -6.95
N VAL A 19 -10.37 13.72 -7.33
CA VAL A 19 -10.09 12.60 -6.43
C VAL A 19 -9.18 13.04 -5.30
N ASP A 20 -8.06 13.72 -5.60
CA ASP A 20 -7.16 14.27 -4.59
C ASP A 20 -7.91 15.16 -3.59
N HIS A 21 -8.75 16.09 -4.07
CA HIS A 21 -9.54 16.96 -3.21
C HIS A 21 -10.50 16.17 -2.32
N LEU A 22 -11.18 15.16 -2.88
CA LEU A 22 -12.13 14.34 -2.14
C LEU A 22 -11.46 13.55 -1.00
N ILE A 23 -10.30 12.94 -1.26
CA ILE A 23 -9.62 12.11 -0.27
C ILE A 23 -8.81 12.93 0.77
N ASN A 24 -8.68 14.24 0.57
CA ASN A 24 -8.03 15.16 1.51
C ASN A 24 -9.02 16.06 2.27
N LEU A 25 -10.32 15.71 2.26
CA LEU A 25 -11.30 16.42 3.08
C LEU A 25 -11.08 16.11 4.56
N ASP A 26 -10.83 17.16 5.34
CA ASP A 26 -10.69 17.06 6.79
C ASP A 26 -12.06 17.11 7.49
N ILE A 27 -12.83 16.04 7.31
CA ILE A 27 -14.19 15.94 7.88
C ILE A 27 -14.14 15.86 9.41
N SER A 28 -13.12 15.18 9.95
CA SER A 28 -12.95 14.95 11.39
C SER A 28 -12.33 16.14 12.13
N GLY A 29 -11.71 17.09 11.42
CA GLY A 29 -11.12 18.30 11.99
C GLY A 29 -9.73 18.08 12.60
N TYR A 30 -8.89 17.24 12.00
CA TYR A 30 -7.49 17.04 12.40
C TYR A 30 -6.63 18.30 12.26
N GLY A 31 -6.99 19.23 11.37
CA GLY A 31 -6.36 20.53 11.16
C GLY A 31 -5.08 20.52 10.32
N VAL A 32 -4.48 19.35 10.07
CA VAL A 32 -3.19 19.24 9.36
C VAL A 32 -3.30 18.72 7.92
N ILE A 33 -4.39 18.02 7.57
CA ILE A 33 -4.53 17.31 6.29
C ILE A 33 -4.38 18.26 5.10
N ALA A 34 -5.09 19.40 5.12
CA ALA A 34 -5.03 20.38 4.04
C ALA A 34 -3.62 20.97 3.86
N ALA A 35 -2.91 21.27 4.96
CA ALA A 35 -1.56 21.82 4.89
C ALA A 35 -0.56 20.82 4.31
N LEU A 36 -0.63 19.55 4.74
CA LEU A 36 0.20 18.46 4.22
C LEU A 36 -0.08 18.21 2.73
N TYR A 37 -1.36 18.19 2.33
CA TYR A 37 -1.75 18.03 0.92
C TYR A 37 -1.18 19.15 0.04
N GLN A 38 -1.33 20.42 0.46
CA GLN A 38 -0.82 21.57 -0.30
C GLN A 38 0.72 21.54 -0.41
N ALA A 39 1.41 21.17 0.66
CA ALA A 39 2.86 21.01 0.64
C ALA A 39 3.30 19.92 -0.34
N ALA A 40 2.67 18.74 -0.30
CA ALA A 40 2.96 17.66 -1.22
C ALA A 40 2.63 18.03 -2.67
N ARG A 41 1.52 18.76 -2.89
CA ARG A 41 1.12 19.23 -4.22
C ARG A 41 2.13 20.21 -4.81
N ALA A 42 2.64 21.15 -4.01
CA ALA A 42 3.64 22.11 -4.45
C ALA A 42 4.97 21.46 -4.88
N LEU A 43 5.32 20.29 -4.32
CA LEU A 43 6.54 19.55 -4.69
C LEU A 43 6.44 18.86 -6.05
N HIS A 44 5.24 18.49 -6.49
CA HIS A 44 5.04 17.65 -7.67
C HIS A 44 4.30 18.32 -8.82
N ASP A 45 3.62 19.45 -8.57
CA ASP A 45 2.85 20.25 -9.55
C ASP A 45 1.86 19.43 -10.39
N ARG A 46 1.37 18.30 -9.84
CA ARG A 46 0.49 17.33 -10.53
C ARG A 46 -0.43 16.65 -9.51
N PRO A 47 -1.59 16.10 -9.93
CA PRO A 47 -2.41 15.27 -9.06
C PRO A 47 -1.59 14.11 -8.48
N LEU A 48 -1.54 14.03 -7.15
CA LEU A 48 -0.66 13.10 -6.43
C LEU A 48 -1.12 11.66 -6.67
N THR A 49 -2.43 11.43 -6.66
CA THR A 49 -3.00 10.12 -6.97
C THR A 49 -2.71 9.69 -8.42
N LEU A 50 -2.80 10.61 -9.38
CA LEU A 50 -2.46 10.30 -10.78
C LEU A 50 -0.97 10.01 -10.95
N LEU A 51 -0.11 10.80 -10.31
CA LEU A 51 1.32 10.58 -10.34
C LEU A 51 1.66 9.18 -9.78
N ALA A 52 1.11 8.82 -8.63
CA ALA A 52 1.29 7.49 -8.04
C ALA A 52 0.75 6.38 -8.95
N ALA A 53 -0.45 6.54 -9.50
CA ALA A 53 -1.07 5.57 -10.41
C ALA A 53 -0.24 5.35 -11.68
N GLN A 54 0.30 6.42 -12.27
CA GLN A 54 1.19 6.33 -13.44
C GLN A 54 2.48 5.59 -13.11
N ARG A 55 3.13 5.90 -11.98
CA ARG A 55 4.35 5.20 -11.54
C ARG A 55 4.11 3.71 -11.33
N LEU A 56 2.99 3.35 -10.68
CA LEU A 56 2.61 1.95 -10.47
C LEU A 56 2.31 1.25 -11.79
N ARG A 57 1.55 1.88 -12.69
CA ARG A 57 1.28 1.35 -14.04
C ARG A 57 2.58 1.09 -14.79
N ASP A 58 3.48 2.06 -14.85
CA ASP A 58 4.70 1.95 -15.64
C ASP A 58 5.57 0.76 -15.17
N ARG A 59 5.54 0.45 -13.86
CA ARG A 59 6.24 -0.70 -13.26
C ARG A 59 5.49 -2.02 -13.40
N LEU A 60 4.16 -2.01 -13.29
CA LEU A 60 3.35 -3.21 -13.11
C LEU A 60 2.53 -3.61 -14.32
N GLN A 61 2.43 -2.79 -15.38
CA GLN A 61 1.60 -3.09 -16.57
C GLN A 61 1.90 -4.43 -17.25
N GLY A 62 3.11 -4.97 -17.09
CA GLY A 62 3.49 -6.32 -17.53
C GLY A 62 3.27 -7.41 -16.49
N GLY A 63 2.43 -7.17 -15.47
CA GLY A 63 2.31 -7.99 -14.27
C GLY A 63 3.58 -7.98 -13.42
N GLY A 64 3.76 -9.04 -12.62
CA GLY A 64 4.86 -9.18 -11.66
C GLY A 64 4.41 -9.05 -10.21
N THR A 65 5.34 -8.96 -9.28
CA THR A 65 5.05 -8.85 -7.84
C THR A 65 5.26 -7.42 -7.38
N PHE A 66 4.48 -6.98 -6.40
CA PHE A 66 4.74 -5.75 -5.66
C PHE A 66 4.48 -6.00 -4.17
N PHE A 67 5.21 -5.26 -3.35
CA PHE A 67 5.05 -5.27 -1.90
C PHE A 67 4.12 -4.15 -1.47
N VAL A 68 3.31 -4.47 -0.46
CA VAL A 68 2.61 -3.47 0.34
C VAL A 68 3.00 -3.69 1.78
N THR A 69 3.37 -2.63 2.50
CA THR A 69 3.51 -2.69 3.95
C THR A 69 2.44 -1.81 4.58
N SER A 70 1.79 -2.36 5.59
CA SER A 70 0.68 -1.73 6.30
C SER A 70 0.56 -2.38 7.67
N GLY A 71 0.10 -1.62 8.65
CA GLY A 71 -0.08 -2.13 9.99
C GLY A 71 0.23 -1.07 11.02
N TRP A 72 -0.71 -0.89 11.93
CA TRP A 72 -0.57 0.04 13.03
C TRP A 72 -1.31 -0.46 14.27
N ILE A 73 -0.56 -0.58 15.37
CA ILE A 73 -1.07 -1.03 16.66
C ILE A 73 -0.86 0.12 17.63
N MET A 74 -1.97 0.64 18.14
CA MET A 74 -1.98 1.72 19.12
C MET A 74 -2.62 1.22 20.43
N PRO A 75 -2.44 1.91 21.57
CA PRO A 75 -3.06 1.51 22.83
C PRO A 75 -4.58 1.25 22.75
N GLY A 76 -5.30 2.01 21.92
CA GLY A 76 -6.75 1.83 21.71
C GLY A 76 -7.15 0.65 20.82
N THR A 77 -6.22 0.11 20.04
CA THR A 77 -6.46 -1.01 19.10
C THR A 77 -5.64 -2.25 19.44
N PHE A 78 -4.86 -2.21 20.52
CA PHE A 78 -4.11 -3.35 21.03
C PHE A 78 -5.05 -4.51 21.46
N PRO A 79 -4.70 -5.78 21.19
CA PRO A 79 -3.49 -6.24 20.51
C PRO A 79 -3.61 -6.36 18.99
N TYR A 80 -4.77 -6.10 18.39
CA TYR A 80 -5.11 -6.50 17.02
C TYR A 80 -4.83 -5.44 15.95
N GLY A 81 -4.59 -4.19 16.39
CA GLY A 81 -4.36 -3.03 15.55
C GLY A 81 -5.60 -2.52 14.82
N GLU A 82 -5.39 -1.50 13.99
CA GLU A 82 -6.48 -0.78 13.33
C GLU A 82 -6.74 -1.22 11.88
N THR A 83 -7.85 -0.75 11.32
CA THR A 83 -8.32 -1.18 10.00
C THR A 83 -7.95 -0.23 8.86
N ASP A 84 -7.45 0.98 9.15
CA ASP A 84 -7.26 2.04 8.14
C ASP A 84 -6.33 1.58 6.99
N GLY A 85 -5.08 1.25 7.34
CA GLY A 85 -4.09 0.73 6.40
C GLY A 85 -4.52 -0.55 5.66
N PRO A 86 -4.87 -1.64 6.38
CA PRO A 86 -5.19 -2.92 5.74
C PRO A 86 -6.30 -2.86 4.69
N ILE A 87 -7.34 -2.02 4.90
CA ILE A 87 -8.43 -1.84 3.93
C ILE A 87 -7.91 -1.13 2.67
N GLY A 88 -7.09 -0.09 2.83
CA GLY A 88 -6.44 0.60 1.71
C GLY A 88 -5.52 -0.33 0.91
N ALA A 89 -4.71 -1.14 1.60
CA ALA A 89 -3.84 -2.15 1.00
C ALA A 89 -4.61 -3.17 0.17
N ALA A 90 -5.67 -3.76 0.74
CA ALA A 90 -6.51 -4.73 0.04
C ALA A 90 -7.19 -4.12 -1.20
N THR A 91 -7.70 -2.90 -1.09
CA THR A 91 -8.39 -2.21 -2.19
C THR A 91 -7.45 -1.84 -3.33
N LEU A 92 -6.26 -1.30 -3.02
CA LEU A 92 -5.22 -1.04 -4.01
C LEU A 92 -4.75 -2.35 -4.66
N GLY A 93 -4.56 -3.39 -3.84
CA GLY A 93 -4.17 -4.72 -4.31
C GLY A 93 -5.14 -5.30 -5.32
N ARG A 94 -6.44 -5.17 -5.05
CA ARG A 94 -7.49 -5.56 -5.98
C ARG A 94 -7.39 -4.77 -7.29
N ALA A 95 -7.27 -3.45 -7.22
CA ALA A 95 -7.22 -2.60 -8.41
C ALA A 95 -6.03 -2.96 -9.33
N LEU A 96 -4.83 -3.13 -8.75
CA LEU A 96 -3.62 -3.50 -9.50
C LEU A 96 -3.67 -4.94 -10.02
N GLY A 97 -4.26 -5.86 -9.25
CA GLY A 97 -4.52 -7.22 -9.69
C GLY A 97 -5.45 -7.27 -10.90
N ILE A 98 -6.55 -6.51 -10.88
CA ILE A 98 -7.49 -6.44 -12.00
C ILE A 98 -6.84 -5.80 -13.23
N ALA A 99 -6.18 -4.66 -13.05
CA ALA A 99 -5.66 -3.87 -14.16
C ALA A 99 -4.46 -4.54 -14.85
N PHE A 100 -3.57 -5.17 -14.08
CA PHE A 100 -2.26 -5.60 -14.59
C PHE A 100 -1.92 -7.06 -14.32
N ASN A 101 -2.84 -7.83 -13.72
CA ASN A 101 -2.53 -9.16 -13.17
C ASN A 101 -1.33 -9.14 -12.21
N ALA A 102 -1.11 -8.00 -11.52
CA ALA A 102 -0.04 -7.84 -10.55
C ALA A 102 -0.35 -8.64 -9.27
N ARG A 103 0.68 -9.25 -8.67
CA ARG A 103 0.56 -10.06 -7.46
C ARG A 103 0.99 -9.22 -6.28
N MET A 104 0.12 -9.12 -5.30
CA MET A 104 0.39 -8.42 -4.06
C MET A 104 1.02 -9.39 -3.04
N ILE A 105 2.05 -8.93 -2.36
CA ILE A 105 2.53 -9.52 -1.11
C ILE A 105 2.45 -8.43 -0.04
N ILE A 106 1.74 -8.70 1.05
CA ILE A 106 1.61 -7.77 2.17
C ILE A 106 2.59 -8.16 3.27
N LEU A 107 3.33 -7.17 3.77
CA LEU A 107 4.26 -7.29 4.89
C LEU A 107 3.67 -6.53 6.08
N THR A 108 3.35 -7.26 7.15
CA THR A 108 2.66 -6.72 8.33
C THR A 108 3.08 -7.47 9.58
N GLU A 109 2.95 -6.87 10.76
CA GLU A 109 3.28 -7.53 12.03
C GLU A 109 2.41 -8.78 12.26
N GLU A 110 2.94 -9.77 12.97
CA GLU A 110 2.21 -11.03 13.24
C GLU A 110 0.81 -10.79 13.85
N ARG A 111 0.70 -9.78 14.71
CA ARG A 111 -0.57 -9.39 15.36
C ARG A 111 -1.60 -8.80 14.40
N MET A 112 -1.17 -8.26 13.26
CA MET A 112 -2.03 -7.65 12.23
C MET A 112 -2.53 -8.66 11.19
N LEU A 113 -2.08 -9.91 11.24
CA LEU A 113 -2.40 -10.92 10.24
C LEU A 113 -3.91 -11.11 10.07
N ASP A 114 -4.66 -11.29 11.15
CA ASP A 114 -6.10 -11.56 11.08
C ASP A 114 -6.89 -10.40 10.46
N CYS A 115 -6.57 -9.17 10.86
CA CYS A 115 -7.17 -7.96 10.29
C CYS A 115 -6.87 -7.86 8.79
N THR A 116 -5.62 -8.07 8.40
CA THR A 116 -5.15 -7.99 7.01
C THR A 116 -5.76 -9.09 6.14
N VAL A 117 -5.86 -10.32 6.66
CA VAL A 117 -6.52 -11.45 6.00
C VAL A 117 -7.99 -11.13 5.77
N ALA A 118 -8.68 -10.59 6.77
CA ALA A 118 -10.08 -10.21 6.66
C ALA A 118 -10.29 -9.12 5.60
N ALA A 119 -9.45 -8.08 5.59
CA ALA A 119 -9.49 -7.00 4.59
C ALA A 119 -9.29 -7.52 3.16
N CYS A 120 -8.28 -8.36 2.94
CA CYS A 120 -8.03 -8.97 1.62
C CYS A 120 -9.18 -9.86 1.14
N ARG A 121 -9.72 -10.71 2.03
CA ARG A 121 -10.86 -11.57 1.68
C ARG A 121 -12.12 -10.76 1.39
N ALA A 122 -12.38 -9.70 2.16
CA ALA A 122 -13.49 -8.78 1.90
C ALA A 122 -13.35 -8.07 0.55
N ALA A 123 -12.12 -7.76 0.13
CA ALA A 123 -11.82 -7.25 -1.21
C ALA A 123 -11.88 -8.33 -2.31
N GLY A 124 -12.33 -9.56 -2.01
CA GLY A 124 -12.43 -10.66 -2.98
C GLY A 124 -11.06 -11.15 -3.47
N ILE A 125 -10.05 -11.12 -2.61
CA ILE A 125 -8.70 -11.64 -2.87
C ILE A 125 -8.50 -12.89 -2.00
N SER A 126 -8.11 -13.99 -2.61
CA SER A 126 -7.71 -15.20 -1.90
C SER A 126 -6.36 -15.00 -1.23
N VAL A 127 -6.27 -15.30 0.06
CA VAL A 127 -4.99 -15.27 0.79
C VAL A 127 -4.38 -16.67 0.75
N LEU A 128 -3.18 -16.76 0.16
CA LEU A 128 -2.40 -17.97 0.03
C LEU A 128 -1.19 -17.94 0.97
N THR A 129 -0.67 -19.11 1.32
CA THR A 129 0.65 -19.23 1.95
C THR A 129 1.77 -19.07 0.92
N GLU A 130 3.00 -18.84 1.39
CA GLU A 130 4.18 -18.86 0.51
C GLU A 130 4.35 -20.24 -0.18
N ALA A 131 3.97 -21.33 0.49
CA ALA A 131 4.03 -22.68 -0.07
C ALA A 131 2.99 -22.88 -1.18
N ASP A 132 1.75 -22.43 -0.97
CA ASP A 132 0.70 -22.47 -1.99
C ASP A 132 1.12 -21.72 -3.25
N LEU A 133 1.83 -20.60 -3.11
CA LEU A 133 2.27 -19.78 -4.24
C LEU A 133 3.21 -20.51 -5.21
N LYS A 134 3.97 -21.49 -4.72
CA LYS A 134 4.90 -22.28 -5.53
C LYS A 134 4.18 -23.25 -6.47
N ILE A 135 2.96 -23.64 -6.12
CA ILE A 135 2.16 -24.62 -6.88
C ILE A 135 0.92 -24.02 -7.52
N ALA A 136 0.42 -22.89 -7.02
CA ALA A 136 -0.73 -22.20 -7.55
C ALA A 136 -0.35 -21.46 -8.84
N PRO A 137 -0.97 -21.79 -10.00
CA PRO A 137 -0.75 -21.04 -11.21
C PRO A 137 -1.19 -19.60 -11.02
N ARG A 138 -0.55 -18.67 -11.73
CA ARG A 138 -1.07 -17.30 -11.79
C ARG A 138 -2.45 -17.34 -12.44
N PRO A 139 -3.49 -16.75 -11.84
CA PRO A 139 -4.83 -16.77 -12.38
C PRO A 139 -4.80 -16.15 -13.78
N PRO A 140 -5.36 -16.83 -14.80
CA PRO A 140 -5.46 -16.26 -16.15
C PRO A 140 -6.50 -15.14 -16.19
N HIS A 141 -7.44 -15.14 -15.24
CA HIS A 141 -8.53 -14.17 -15.18
C HIS A 141 -8.33 -13.19 -14.01
N PRO A 142 -8.39 -11.86 -14.24
CA PRO A 142 -8.21 -10.82 -13.21
C PRO A 142 -9.25 -10.83 -12.08
N GLN A 143 -10.23 -11.73 -12.11
CA GLN A 143 -11.25 -11.87 -11.07
C GLN A 143 -10.86 -12.89 -9.99
N PHE A 144 -9.92 -13.80 -10.27
CA PHE A 144 -9.47 -14.82 -9.31
C PHE A 144 -8.16 -14.39 -8.66
N LEU A 145 -8.16 -13.22 -8.03
CA LEU A 145 -6.95 -12.65 -7.45
C LEU A 145 -6.50 -13.41 -6.22
N HIS A 146 -5.19 -13.53 -6.07
CA HIS A 146 -4.57 -14.02 -4.85
C HIS A 146 -3.43 -13.12 -4.39
N CYS A 147 -3.23 -13.10 -3.08
CA CYS A 147 -2.13 -12.43 -2.41
C CYS A 147 -1.46 -13.38 -1.41
N VAL A 148 -0.30 -12.99 -0.93
CA VAL A 148 0.35 -13.58 0.24
C VAL A 148 0.45 -12.51 1.30
N ILE A 149 0.24 -12.88 2.56
CA ILE A 149 0.48 -12.01 3.72
C ILE A 149 1.59 -12.68 4.52
N ILE A 150 2.67 -11.96 4.74
CA ILE A 150 3.87 -12.46 5.42
C ILE A 150 4.00 -11.70 6.74
N PRO A 151 4.05 -12.41 7.89
CA PRO A 151 4.38 -11.78 9.16
C PRO A 151 5.80 -11.23 9.08
N PHE A 152 5.94 -9.94 9.35
CA PHE A 152 7.19 -9.22 9.25
C PHE A 152 7.76 -8.95 10.65
N PRO A 153 9.08 -9.09 10.87
CA PRO A 153 9.71 -8.85 12.16
C PRO A 153 9.54 -7.42 12.66
N ILE A 154 9.53 -7.27 13.99
CA ILE A 154 9.54 -5.96 14.68
C ILE A 154 10.93 -5.59 15.20
N ASP A 155 11.85 -6.54 15.27
CA ASP A 155 13.24 -6.30 15.59
C ASP A 155 13.99 -5.86 14.32
N ASP A 156 14.86 -4.85 14.45
CA ASP A 156 15.54 -4.23 13.31
C ASP A 156 16.51 -5.19 12.60
N ASP A 157 17.26 -6.01 13.34
CA ASP A 157 18.24 -6.94 12.76
C ASP A 157 17.51 -8.05 11.99
N ASP A 158 16.46 -8.61 12.59
CA ASP A 158 15.60 -9.61 11.93
C ASP A 158 14.88 -9.01 10.71
N ALA A 159 14.43 -7.75 10.79
CA ALA A 159 13.77 -7.04 9.69
C ALA A 159 14.68 -6.81 8.49
N VAL A 160 15.98 -6.54 8.71
CA VAL A 160 16.97 -6.44 7.61
C VAL A 160 17.14 -7.80 6.92
N ILE A 161 17.35 -8.87 7.70
CA ILE A 161 17.53 -10.23 7.17
C ILE A 161 16.30 -10.66 6.37
N GLU A 162 15.10 -10.44 6.91
CA GLU A 162 13.86 -10.82 6.26
C GLU A 162 13.60 -9.96 5.01
N SER A 163 13.95 -8.67 5.03
CA SER A 163 13.90 -7.82 3.83
C SER A 163 14.76 -8.39 2.72
N GLU A 164 16.01 -8.74 2.99
CA GLU A 164 16.92 -9.31 1.98
C GLU A 164 16.33 -10.59 1.38
N ARG A 165 15.88 -11.53 2.22
CA ARG A 165 15.22 -12.77 1.78
C ARG A 165 14.04 -12.49 0.85
N LEU A 166 13.17 -11.56 1.23
CA LEU A 166 11.94 -11.26 0.50
C LEU A 166 12.23 -10.59 -0.85
N PHE A 167 13.15 -9.62 -0.89
CA PHE A 167 13.53 -8.96 -2.14
C PHE A 167 14.20 -9.93 -3.12
N GLU A 168 15.06 -10.84 -2.63
CA GLU A 168 15.66 -11.91 -3.44
C GLU A 168 14.61 -12.92 -3.93
N THR A 169 13.68 -13.31 -3.06
CA THR A 169 12.68 -14.36 -3.38
C THR A 169 11.64 -13.88 -4.39
N TYR A 170 11.18 -12.63 -4.26
CA TYR A 170 10.00 -12.15 -4.97
C TYR A 170 10.27 -11.10 -6.05
N GLU A 171 11.48 -10.53 -6.08
CA GLU A 171 11.92 -9.50 -7.03
C GLU A 171 10.83 -8.44 -7.28
N PRO A 172 10.36 -7.75 -6.23
CA PRO A 172 9.22 -6.84 -6.33
C PRO A 172 9.54 -5.67 -7.27
N LYS A 173 8.58 -5.31 -8.13
CA LYS A 173 8.72 -4.18 -9.06
C LYS A 173 8.33 -2.83 -8.43
N ALA A 174 7.69 -2.87 -7.26
CA ALA A 174 7.29 -1.71 -6.49
C ALA A 174 7.09 -2.10 -5.01
N LEU A 175 7.25 -1.12 -4.12
CA LEU A 175 6.90 -1.19 -2.70
C LEU A 175 6.02 0.01 -2.36
N VAL A 176 4.91 -0.22 -1.66
CA VAL A 176 3.97 0.83 -1.22
C VAL A 176 3.78 0.71 0.28
N ALA A 177 3.88 1.83 1.01
CA ALA A 177 3.51 1.91 2.42
C ALA A 177 2.13 2.56 2.55
N ILE A 178 1.24 1.97 3.35
CA ILE A 178 -0.11 2.49 3.61
C ILE A 178 -0.38 2.36 5.10
N GLU A 179 -0.50 3.49 5.81
CA GLU A 179 -0.64 3.51 7.27
C GLU A 179 0.38 2.57 7.94
N LYS A 180 1.65 2.81 7.60
CA LYS A 180 2.78 2.13 8.21
C LYS A 180 3.61 3.17 8.90
N ASN A 181 3.80 2.98 10.19
CA ASN A 181 4.60 3.90 10.96
C ASN A 181 6.06 3.84 10.55
N GLY A 182 6.69 5.01 10.56
CA GLY A 182 8.06 5.23 10.17
C GLY A 182 8.73 6.17 11.16
N PRO A 183 10.01 5.96 11.47
CA PRO A 183 10.71 6.83 12.39
C PRO A 183 10.91 8.21 11.78
N ASN A 184 10.89 9.23 12.62
CA ASN A 184 11.33 10.57 12.23
C ASN A 184 12.87 10.61 12.05
N HIS A 185 13.41 11.79 11.71
CA HIS A 185 14.87 11.97 11.49
C HIS A 185 15.76 11.65 12.72
N LYS A 186 15.18 11.42 13.90
CA LYS A 186 15.87 11.02 15.14
C LYS A 186 15.72 9.53 15.45
N GLY A 187 15.06 8.75 14.59
CA GLY A 187 14.77 7.34 14.87
C GLY A 187 13.53 7.12 15.75
N GLN A 188 12.76 8.17 16.07
CA GLN A 188 11.63 8.07 17.00
C GLN A 188 10.32 7.91 16.25
N TYR A 189 9.45 7.06 16.79
CA TYR A 189 8.10 6.83 16.31
C TYR A 189 7.13 7.73 17.09
N ALA A 190 6.25 8.44 16.40
CA ALA A 190 5.38 9.42 17.04
C ALA A 190 3.94 9.30 16.56
N MET A 191 3.01 9.56 17.48
CA MET A 191 1.58 9.71 17.20
C MET A 191 1.29 11.09 16.60
N VAL A 192 0.08 11.26 16.06
CA VAL A 192 -0.37 12.53 15.45
C VAL A 192 -0.35 13.71 16.44
N ASP A 193 -0.53 13.46 17.74
CA ASP A 193 -0.45 14.49 18.79
C ASP A 193 0.99 14.80 19.25
N GLY A 194 1.99 14.12 18.67
CA GLY A 194 3.41 14.28 18.99
C GLY A 194 3.88 13.44 20.19
N SER A 195 3.03 12.58 20.76
CA SER A 195 3.46 11.62 21.78
C SER A 195 4.37 10.53 21.18
N ASP A 196 5.34 10.08 21.97
CA ASP A 196 6.29 9.03 21.60
C ASP A 196 5.59 7.66 21.63
N ASN A 197 5.82 6.85 20.59
CA ASN A 197 5.34 5.48 20.43
C ASN A 197 6.46 4.56 19.93
N SER A 198 7.68 4.79 20.42
CA SER A 198 8.87 3.99 20.09
C SER A 198 9.01 2.72 20.95
N ASP A 199 8.07 2.46 21.86
CA ASP A 199 8.02 1.28 22.74
C ASP A 199 7.26 0.09 22.11
#